data_AF-A0A1H4I3S4-F1
#
_entry.id   AF-A0A1H4I3S4-F1
#
_cell.length_a   1.000
_cell.length_b   1.000
_cell.length_c   1.000
_cell.angle_alpha   90.00
_cell.angle_beta   90.00
_cell.angle_gamma   90.00
#
_symmetry.space_group_name_H-M   'P 1'
#
loop_
_entity.id
_entity.type
_entity.pdbx_description
1 polymer ?
#
loop_
_entity_poly.entity_id
_entity_poly.type
_entity_poly.pdbx_seq_one_letter_code
_entity_poly.pdbx_strand_id
1 'polypeptide(L)' 'MPHHRSDVLDHAISLLDRGGLASLTMRRLGTELEVQPSAIYHHFESKQVLLAAV' A
#
# COMPACT_ATOMS: atom_id res chain seq x y z
N MET A 1 -12.54 3.10 10.08
CA MET A 1 -12.41 4.34 9.28
C MET A 1 -12.02 3.91 7.87
N PRO A 2 -12.60 4.47 6.79
CA PRO A 2 -12.07 4.23 5.45
C PRO A 2 -10.66 4.83 5.39
N HIS A 3 -9.66 4.03 5.04
CA HIS A 3 -8.32 4.57 4.78
C HIS A 3 -8.38 5.51 3.58
N HIS A 4 -7.78 6.68 3.72
CA HIS A 4 -7.62 7.60 2.61
C HIS A 4 -6.42 7.19 1.75
N ARG A 5 -6.37 7.73 0.53
CA ARG A 5 -5.24 7.48 -0.39
C ARG A 5 -3.88 7.82 0.23
N SER A 6 -3.83 8.82 1.13
CA SER A 6 -2.63 9.19 1.89
C SER A 6 -2.18 8.09 2.84
N ASP A 7 -3.10 7.48 3.58
CA ASP A 7 -2.77 6.44 4.57
C ASP A 7 -2.14 5.22 3.86
N VAL A 8 -2.66 4.88 2.68
CA VAL A 8 -2.09 3.82 1.83
C VAL A 8 -0.66 4.15 1.39
N LEU A 9 -0.36 5.42 1.07
CA LEU A 9 0.99 5.85 0.68
C LEU A 9 1.95 5.83 1.86
N ASP A 10 1.56 6.36 3.01
CA ASP A 10 2.41 6.43 4.20
C ASP A 10 2.85 5.03 4.65
N HIS A 11 1.91 4.08 4.64
CA HIS A 11 2.23 2.68 4.93
C HIS A 11 3.08 2.01 3.84
N ALA A 12 2.89 2.36 2.56
CA ALA A 12 3.72 1.86 1.48
C ALA A 12 5.17 2.38 1.57
N ILE A 13 5.38 3.67 1.87
CA ILE A 13 6.69 4.28 2.16
C ILE A 13 7.36 3.52 3.29
N SER A 14 6.65 3.38 4.41
CA SER A 14 7.17 2.71 5.59
C SER A 14 7.56 1.25 5.32
N LEU A 15 6.81 0.53 4.49
CA LEU A 15 7.19 -0.82 4.06
C LEU A 15 8.49 -0.81 3.24
N LEU A 16 8.60 0.10 2.28
CA LEU A 16 9.78 0.25 1.43
C LEU A 16 11.02 0.61 2.26
N ASP A 17 10.91 1.52 3.23
CA ASP A 17 12.02 1.90 4.09
C ASP A 17 12.57 0.72 4.91
N ARG A 18 11.68 -0.16 5.38
CA ARG A 18 12.05 -1.30 6.24
C ARG A 18 12.63 -2.49 5.48
N GLY A 19 12.32 -2.65 4.19
CA GLY A 19 12.64 -3.89 3.47
C GLY A 19 12.70 -3.80 1.96
N GLY A 20 12.75 -2.59 1.41
CA GLY A 20 12.85 -2.31 -0.02
C GLY A 20 11.66 -2.81 -0.84
N LEU A 21 11.82 -2.85 -2.16
CA LEU A 21 10.76 -3.22 -3.11
C LEU A 21 10.14 -4.61 -2.89
N ALA A 22 10.91 -5.53 -2.30
CA ALA A 22 10.47 -6.89 -2.00
C ALA A 22 9.48 -6.94 -0.83
N SER A 23 9.55 -5.99 0.10
CA SER A 23 8.61 -5.91 1.22
C SER A 23 7.24 -5.40 0.76
N LEU A 24 7.20 -4.49 -0.22
CA LEU A 24 5.96 -3.88 -0.68
C LEU A 24 5.16 -4.87 -1.54
N THR A 25 4.08 -5.41 -0.99
CA THR A 25 3.08 -6.18 -1.74
C THR A 25 1.70 -5.70 -1.36
N MET A 26 0.74 -5.80 -2.28
CA MET A 26 -0.66 -5.40 -2.02
C MET A 26 -1.24 -6.17 -0.83
N ARG A 27 -0.87 -7.45 -0.69
CA ARG A 27 -1.30 -8.29 0.43
C ARG A 27 -0.76 -7.80 1.77
N ARG A 28 0.56 -7.57 1.84
CA ARG A 28 1.21 -7.12 3.09
C ARG A 28 0.74 -5.71 3.48
N LEU A 29 0.60 -4.81 2.51
CA LEU A 29 0.06 -3.48 2.75
C LEU A 29 -1.37 -3.54 3.29
N GLY A 30 -2.22 -4.42 2.74
CA GLY A 30 -3.56 -4.67 3.27
C GLY A 30 -3.53 -5.20 4.70
N THR A 31 -2.63 -6.14 4.99
CA THR A 31 -2.43 -6.64 6.36
C THR A 31 -2.01 -5.53 7.34
N GLU A 32 -1.10 -4.65 6.95
CA GLU A 32 -0.60 -3.57 7.82
C GLU A 32 -1.63 -2.46 8.04
N LEU A 33 -2.54 -2.28 7.08
CA LEU A 33 -3.70 -1.39 7.17
C LEU A 33 -4.96 -2.08 7.75
N GLU A 34 -4.87 -3.36 8.12
CA GLU A 34 -6.02 -4.16 8.61
C GLU A 34 -7.22 -4.18 7.64
N VAL A 35 -6.95 -4.15 6.33
CA VAL A 35 -7.97 -4.22 5.27
C VAL A 35 -7.71 -5.33 4.26
N GLN A 36 -8.75 -5.71 3.54
CA GLN A 36 -8.59 -6.60 2.40
C GLN A 36 -7.81 -5.90 1.29
N PRO A 37 -6.89 -6.59 0.57
CA PRO A 37 -6.12 -5.97 -0.50
C PRO A 37 -6.97 -5.37 -1.62
N SER A 38 -8.19 -5.88 -1.83
CA SER A 38 -9.19 -5.31 -2.75
C SER A 38 -9.50 -3.85 -2.44
N ALA A 39 -9.51 -3.44 -1.17
CA ALA A 39 -9.77 -2.05 -0.79
C ALA A 39 -8.67 -1.10 -1.27
N ILE A 40 -7.43 -1.58 -1.37
CA ILE A 40 -6.29 -0.78 -1.88
C ILE A 40 -6.46 -0.51 -3.38
N TYR A 41 -7.04 -1.46 -4.12
CA TYR A 41 -7.29 -1.30 -5.56
C TYR A 41 -8.32 -0.21 -5.88
N HIS A 42 -9.11 0.24 -4.91
CA HIS A 42 -9.96 1.42 -5.07
C HIS A 42 -9.16 2.74 -5.13
N HIS A 43 -7.93 2.75 -4.61
CA HIS A 43 -7.04 3.91 -4.63
C HIS A 43 -5.94 3.81 -5.68
N PHE A 44 -5.47 2.58 -5.97
CA PHE A 44 -4.37 2.32 -6.89
C PHE A 44 -4.65 1.08 -7.75
N GLU A 45 -4.73 1.28 -9.07
CA GLU A 45 -5.08 0.21 -10.01
C GLU A 45 -4.08 -0.96 -10.02
N SER A 46 -2.84 -0.73 -9.61
CA SER A 46 -1.83 -1.77 -9.49
C SER A 46 -0.72 -1.39 -8.51
N LYS A 47 0.11 -2.38 -8.13
CA LYS A 47 1.36 -2.14 -7.39
C LYS A 47 2.28 -1.15 -8.11
N GLN A 48 2.31 -1.15 -9.45
CA GLN A 48 3.16 -0.24 -10.22
C GLN A 48 2.65 1.20 -10.13
N VAL A 49 1.33 1.41 -10.19
CA VAL A 49 0.72 2.74 -10.00
C VAL A 49 0.93 3.24 -8.57
N LEU A 50 0.85 2.34 -7.58
CA LEU A 50 1.21 2.67 -6.20
C LEU A 50 2.68 3.10 -6.12
N LEU A 51 3.62 2.30 -6.64
CA LEU A 51 5.06 2.60 -6.64
C LEU A 51 5.40 3.92 -7.33
N ALA A 52 4.71 4.28 -8.40
CA ALA A 52 4.92 5.55 -9.09
C ALA A 52 4.41 6.76 -8.30
N ALA A 53 3.57 6.54 -7.28
CA ALA A 53 3.02 7.58 -6.42
C ALA A 53 3.76 7.71 -5.07
N VAL A 54 4.71 6.80 -4.79
CA VAL A 54 5.61 6.85 -3.62
C VAL A 54 6.87 7.62 -3.99
#